data_AF-A0A7W1QUY9-F1
#
_entry.id   AF-A0A7W1QUY9-F1
#
_cell.length_a   1.000
_cell.length_b   1.000
_cell.length_c   1.000
_cell.angle_alpha   90.00
_cell.angle_beta   90.00
_cell.angle_gamma   90.00
#
_symmetry.space_group_name_H-M   'P 1'
#
loop_
_entity.id
_entity.type
_entity.pdbx_description
1 polymer ?
#
loop_
_entity_poly.entity_id
_entity_poly.type
_entity_poly.pdbx_seq_one_letter_code
_entity_poly.pdbx_strand_id
1 'polypeptide(L)'
;MGAKLMRAGEFVFRYGLAVIFLWAGLLKFTAYEAKNIEGLVANSPIWSWAYQAMGLQGVSNLIGVVEISIGVLIATRAFWPKASAIGSLGAVITFIITLSFILTTPGVWEAGYGFPFASAMPGQFLMKDLVLLGVSIWTAGEALLAASRVR
;
A
#
# COMPACT_ATOMS: atom_id res chain seq x y z
N MET A 1 17.48 -1.72 27.12
CA MET A 1 17.49 -2.52 25.87
C MET A 1 16.20 -2.33 25.06
N GLY A 2 15.01 -2.56 25.64
CA GLY A 2 13.71 -2.46 24.93
C GLY A 2 13.47 -1.14 24.18
N ALA A 3 13.69 0.02 24.81
CA ALA A 3 13.49 1.33 24.16
C ALA A 3 14.36 1.54 22.89
N LYS A 4 15.56 0.94 22.84
CA LYS A 4 16.42 1.00 21.64
C LYS A 4 15.84 0.15 20.50
N LEU A 5 15.32 -1.03 20.81
CA LEU A 5 14.67 -1.90 19.84
C LEU A 5 13.39 -1.28 19.27
N MET A 6 12.58 -0.64 20.12
CA MET A 6 11.37 0.06 19.66
C MET A 6 11.69 1.18 18.67
N ARG A 7 12.71 2.01 18.95
CA ARG A 7 13.15 3.06 18.03
C ARG A 7 13.66 2.50 16.70
N ALA A 8 14.42 1.41 16.74
CA ALA A 8 14.85 0.72 15.53
C ALA A 8 13.65 0.18 14.74
N GLY A 9 12.67 -0.41 15.44
CA GLY A 9 11.41 -0.86 14.85
C GLY A 9 10.61 0.27 14.21
N GLU A 10 10.46 1.42 14.87
CA GLU A 10 9.79 2.60 14.32
C GLU A 10 10.47 3.10 13.03
N PHE A 11 11.80 3.10 13.01
CA PHE A 11 12.57 3.45 11.82
C PHE A 11 12.29 2.46 10.68
N VAL A 12 12.38 1.16 10.96
CA VAL A 12 12.14 0.10 9.97
C VAL A 12 10.68 0.13 9.47
N PHE A 13 9.71 0.31 10.35
CA PHE A 13 8.30 0.41 10.00
C PHE A 13 8.05 1.55 9.02
N ARG A 14 8.56 2.74 9.32
CA ARG A 14 8.31 3.91 8.47
C ARG A 14 9.04 3.84 7.14
N TYR A 15 10.34 3.57 7.15
CA TYR A 15 11.12 3.58 5.91
C TYR A 15 10.94 2.31 5.11
N GLY A 16 10.65 1.17 5.75
CA GLY A 16 10.20 -0.04 5.08
C GLY A 16 8.86 0.18 4.37
N LEU A 17 7.91 0.85 5.01
CA LEU A 17 6.65 1.25 4.38
C LEU A 17 6.89 2.17 3.18
N ALA A 18 7.73 3.21 3.33
CA ALA A 18 8.09 4.10 2.23
C ALA A 18 8.73 3.34 1.06
N VAL A 19 9.66 2.43 1.34
CA VAL A 19 10.32 1.59 0.32
C VAL A 19 9.31 0.72 -0.41
N ILE A 20 8.36 0.08 0.27
CA ILE A 20 7.32 -0.73 -0.37
C ILE A 20 6.53 0.09 -1.39
N PHE A 21 6.08 1.29 -1.00
CA PHE A 21 5.32 2.18 -1.89
C PHE A 21 6.15 2.70 -3.07
N LEU A 22 7.40 3.13 -2.81
CA LEU A 22 8.30 3.59 -3.87
C LEU A 22 8.61 2.47 -4.85
N TRP A 23 8.90 1.27 -4.36
CA TRP A 23 9.27 0.13 -5.18
C TRP A 23 8.09 -0.36 -6.02
N ALA A 24 6.92 -0.56 -5.40
CA ALA A 24 5.70 -0.93 -6.10
C ALA A 24 5.34 0.11 -7.16
N GLY A 25 5.37 1.40 -6.79
CA GLY A 25 5.01 2.49 -7.68
C GLY A 25 5.96 2.64 -8.88
N LEU A 26 7.28 2.44 -8.68
CA LEU A 26 8.25 2.44 -9.78
C LEU A 26 8.00 1.28 -10.75
N LEU A 27 7.62 0.10 -10.26
CA LEU A 27 7.32 -1.04 -11.14
C LEU A 27 6.08 -0.81 -12.01
N LYS A 28 5.12 0.03 -11.58
CA LYS A 28 3.90 0.33 -12.35
C LYS A 28 4.16 0.96 -13.72
N PHE A 29 5.32 1.56 -13.93
CA PHE A 29 5.74 2.10 -15.24
C PHE A 29 6.25 1.03 -16.21
N THR A 30 6.30 -0.23 -15.80
CA THR A 30 6.70 -1.36 -16.64
C THR A 30 5.49 -2.09 -17.22
N ALA A 31 5.64 -2.65 -18.42
CA ALA A 31 4.60 -3.50 -19.03
C ALA A 31 4.32 -4.77 -18.20
N TYR A 32 5.33 -5.27 -17.48
CA TYR A 32 5.19 -6.39 -16.55
C TYR A 32 4.11 -6.12 -15.51
N GLU A 33 4.22 -4.98 -14.81
CA GLU A 33 3.31 -4.67 -13.72
C GLU A 33 1.94 -4.18 -14.23
N ALA A 34 1.90 -3.52 -15.39
CA ALA A 34 0.66 -3.16 -16.05
C ALA A 34 -0.19 -4.41 -16.36
N LYS A 35 0.44 -5.50 -16.83
CA LYS A 35 -0.26 -6.78 -17.05
C LYS A 35 -0.74 -7.42 -15.75
N ASN A 36 0.02 -7.31 -14.66
CA ASN A 36 -0.36 -7.88 -13.37
C ASN A 36 -1.64 -7.23 -12.79
N ILE A 37 -1.86 -5.94 -13.05
CA ILE A 37 -3.06 -5.24 -12.59
C ILE A 37 -4.25 -5.36 -13.56
N GLU A 38 -4.04 -5.91 -14.77
CA GLU A 38 -5.07 -5.98 -15.81
C GLU A 38 -6.34 -6.68 -15.32
N GLY A 39 -6.20 -7.83 -14.64
CA GLY A 39 -7.33 -8.56 -14.09
C GLY A 39 -8.11 -7.79 -13.02
N LEU A 40 -7.44 -6.92 -12.26
CA LEU A 40 -8.06 -6.07 -11.23
C LEU A 40 -8.74 -4.84 -11.85
N VAL A 41 -8.13 -4.24 -12.87
CA VAL A 41 -8.61 -3.03 -13.53
C VAL A 41 -9.76 -3.33 -14.50
N ALA A 42 -9.64 -4.38 -15.32
CA ALA A 42 -10.63 -4.73 -16.34
C ALA A 42 -11.98 -5.14 -15.74
N ASN A 43 -11.99 -5.66 -14.51
CA ASN A 43 -13.20 -6.11 -13.81
C ASN A 43 -13.73 -5.08 -12.80
N SER A 44 -13.13 -3.89 -12.69
CA SER A 44 -13.54 -2.87 -11.72
C SER A 44 -14.34 -1.75 -12.38
N PRO A 45 -15.61 -1.52 -11.97
CA PRO A 45 -16.42 -0.40 -12.46
C PRO A 45 -15.73 0.96 -12.23
N ILE A 46 -14.96 1.08 -11.16
CA ILE A 46 -14.24 2.30 -10.76
C ILE A 46 -13.15 2.67 -11.77
N TRP A 47 -12.49 1.68 -12.40
CA TRP A 47 -11.37 1.92 -13.31
C TRP A 47 -11.76 1.85 -14.79
N SER A 48 -12.99 1.42 -15.09
CA SER A 48 -13.50 1.29 -16.46
C SER A 48 -13.34 2.55 -17.31
N TRP A 49 -13.63 3.73 -16.76
CA TRP A 49 -13.46 5.02 -17.44
C TRP A 49 -11.99 5.34 -17.72
N ALA A 50 -11.12 5.09 -16.74
CA ALA A 50 -9.70 5.39 -16.81
C ALA A 50 -9.02 4.47 -17.83
N TYR A 51 -9.44 3.20 -17.86
CA TYR A 51 -8.99 2.22 -18.83
C TYR A 51 -9.39 2.59 -20.26
N GLN A 52 -10.62 3.05 -20.47
CA GLN A 52 -11.07 3.52 -21.80
C GLN A 52 -10.34 4.78 -22.26
N ALA A 53 -10.03 5.70 -21.34
CA ALA A 53 -9.39 6.97 -21.68
C ALA A 53 -7.86 6.84 -21.87
N MET A 54 -7.18 6.01 -21.09
CA MET A 54 -5.71 6.00 -21.00
C MET A 54 -5.07 4.63 -21.31
N GLY A 55 -5.89 3.59 -21.50
CA GLY A 55 -5.41 2.21 -21.66
C GLY A 55 -4.83 1.62 -20.37
N LEU A 56 -4.46 0.33 -20.43
CA LEU A 56 -3.91 -0.42 -19.30
C LEU A 56 -2.67 0.26 -18.69
N GLN A 57 -1.71 0.61 -19.55
CA GLN A 57 -0.46 1.23 -19.10
C GLN A 57 -0.70 2.61 -18.49
N GLY A 58 -1.64 3.40 -19.01
CA GLY A 58 -1.98 4.70 -18.44
C GLY A 58 -2.57 4.59 -17.03
N VAL A 59 -3.45 3.62 -16.81
CA VAL A 59 -3.98 3.32 -15.46
C VAL A 59 -2.87 2.85 -14.53
N SER A 60 -1.99 1.96 -15.00
CA SER A 60 -0.82 1.52 -14.24
C SER A 60 0.05 2.70 -13.82
N ASN A 61 0.43 3.57 -14.77
CA ASN A 61 1.23 4.76 -14.51
C ASN A 61 0.59 5.68 -13.47
N LEU A 62 -0.74 5.88 -13.53
CA LEU A 62 -1.46 6.70 -12.55
C LEU A 62 -1.38 6.11 -11.14
N ILE A 63 -1.57 4.79 -10.99
CA ILE A 63 -1.37 4.09 -9.72
C ILE A 63 0.08 4.28 -9.25
N GLY A 64 1.05 4.15 -10.17
CA GLY A 64 2.46 4.35 -9.88
C GLY A 64 2.79 5.73 -9.32
N VAL A 65 2.23 6.79 -9.91
CA VAL A 65 2.38 8.16 -9.41
C VAL A 65 1.81 8.31 -8.01
N VAL A 66 0.63 7.73 -7.74
CA VAL A 66 0.01 7.76 -6.41
C VAL A 66 0.87 7.03 -5.39
N GLU A 67 1.33 5.82 -5.70
CA GLU A 67 2.16 5.01 -4.81
C GLU A 67 3.50 5.69 -4.51
N ILE A 68 4.18 6.23 -5.53
CA ILE A 68 5.42 6.99 -5.34
C ILE A 68 5.17 8.22 -4.47
N SER A 69 4.10 8.97 -4.73
CA SER A 69 3.76 10.16 -3.94
C SER A 69 3.54 9.82 -2.47
N ILE A 70 2.82 8.73 -2.18
CA ILE A 70 2.63 8.21 -0.83
C ILE A 70 3.98 7.86 -0.19
N GLY A 71 4.82 7.09 -0.88
CA GLY A 71 6.13 6.67 -0.38
C GLY A 71 7.06 7.85 -0.07
N VAL A 72 7.13 8.84 -0.97
CA VAL A 72 7.89 10.08 -0.75
C VAL A 72 7.36 10.84 0.47
N LEU A 73 6.04 11.06 0.55
CA LEU A 73 5.44 11.77 1.67
C LEU A 73 5.78 11.09 2.99
N ILE A 74 5.63 9.77 3.10
CA ILE A 74 5.96 9.01 4.31
C ILE A 74 7.42 9.23 4.73
N ALA A 75 8.35 9.20 3.77
CA ALA A 75 9.79 9.37 4.02
C ALA A 75 10.17 10.77 4.54
N THR A 76 9.37 11.82 4.25
CA THR A 76 9.66 13.20 4.66
C THR A 76 9.49 13.49 6.16
N ARG A 77 9.16 12.47 6.97
CA ARG A 77 8.85 12.59 8.41
C ARG A 77 9.80 13.47 9.21
N ALA A 78 11.11 13.40 8.94
CA ALA A 78 12.12 14.14 9.71
C ALA A 78 11.99 15.66 9.55
N PHE A 79 11.58 16.13 8.37
CA PHE A 79 11.54 17.56 8.02
C PHE A 79 10.10 18.09 8.01
N TRP A 80 9.15 17.30 7.51
CA TRP A 80 7.74 17.69 7.37
C TRP A 80 6.80 16.63 7.94
N PRO A 81 6.66 16.55 9.28
CA PRO A 81 5.81 15.55 9.93
C PRO A 81 4.34 15.56 9.45
N LYS A 82 3.79 16.73 9.12
CA LYS A 82 2.43 16.85 8.56
C LYS A 82 2.31 16.18 7.19
N ALA A 83 3.30 16.36 6.31
CA ALA A 83 3.30 15.74 4.99
C ALA A 83 3.41 14.21 5.12
N SER A 84 4.27 13.73 6.03
CA SER A 84 4.37 12.31 6.35
C SER A 84 3.08 11.71 6.90
N ALA A 85 2.32 12.46 7.72
CA ALA A 85 1.00 12.02 8.16
C ALA A 85 0.03 11.84 6.99
N ILE A 86 0.01 12.77 6.03
CA ILE A 86 -0.84 12.66 4.83
C ILE A 86 -0.45 11.43 4.00
N GLY A 87 0.84 11.21 3.76
CA GLY A 87 1.32 10.01 3.07
C GLY A 87 0.91 8.73 3.79
N SER A 88 1.07 8.69 5.12
CA SER A 88 0.72 7.53 5.93
C SER A 88 -0.79 7.24 5.91
N LEU A 89 -1.64 8.28 5.90
CA LEU A 89 -3.09 8.14 5.70
C LEU A 89 -3.44 7.65 4.30
N GLY A 90 -2.71 8.09 3.28
CA GLY A 90 -2.82 7.54 1.92
C GLY A 90 -2.53 6.03 1.92
N ALA A 91 -1.47 5.60 2.61
CA ALA A 91 -1.16 4.17 2.76
C ALA A 91 -2.24 3.38 3.48
N VAL A 92 -2.87 3.94 4.52
CA VAL A 92 -4.03 3.32 5.20
C VAL A 92 -5.14 3.02 4.19
N ILE A 93 -5.49 4.01 3.36
CA ILE A 93 -6.52 3.87 2.33
C ILE A 93 -6.13 2.78 1.33
N THR A 94 -4.89 2.78 0.84
CA THR A 94 -4.40 1.76 -0.09
C THR A 94 -4.54 0.36 0.50
N PHE A 95 -4.09 0.10 1.74
CA PHE A 95 -4.19 -1.23 2.31
C PHE A 95 -5.62 -1.66 2.67
N ILE A 96 -6.51 -0.72 3.00
CA ILE A 96 -7.95 -1.05 3.14
C ILE A 96 -8.50 -1.53 1.80
N ILE A 97 -8.16 -0.85 0.70
CA ILE A 97 -8.56 -1.28 -0.65
C ILE A 97 -7.98 -2.65 -0.96
N THR A 98 -6.67 -2.86 -0.74
CA THR A 98 -6.02 -4.15 -1.02
C THR A 98 -6.59 -5.29 -0.16
N LEU A 99 -6.83 -5.08 1.14
CA LEU A 99 -7.41 -6.09 2.01
C LEU A 99 -8.87 -6.42 1.65
N SER A 100 -9.60 -5.50 1.03
CA SER A 100 -10.94 -5.80 0.50
C SER A 100 -10.92 -6.92 -0.55
N PHE A 101 -9.79 -7.14 -1.23
CA PHE A 101 -9.62 -8.22 -2.21
C PHE A 101 -9.68 -9.61 -1.61
N ILE A 102 -9.42 -9.77 -0.31
CA ILE A 102 -9.61 -11.05 0.40
C ILE A 102 -11.07 -11.51 0.30
N LEU A 103 -12.02 -10.57 0.27
CA LEU A 103 -13.45 -10.86 0.21
C LEU A 103 -13.99 -10.97 -1.21
N THR A 104 -13.40 -10.23 -2.16
CA THR A 104 -13.95 -10.05 -3.51
C THR A 104 -13.21 -10.85 -4.59
N THR A 105 -11.98 -11.30 -4.34
CA THR A 105 -11.16 -11.96 -5.35
C THR A 105 -11.31 -13.48 -5.33
N PRO A 106 -11.68 -14.12 -6.44
CA PRO A 106 -11.66 -15.58 -6.55
C PRO A 106 -10.25 -16.15 -6.36
N GLY A 107 -10.14 -17.32 -5.75
CA GLY A 107 -8.85 -17.99 -5.54
C GLY A 107 -8.07 -17.53 -4.31
N VAL A 108 -8.60 -16.62 -3.49
CA VAL A 108 -8.03 -16.29 -2.16
C VAL A 108 -7.99 -17.53 -1.25
N TRP A 109 -9.04 -18.35 -1.30
CA TRP A 109 -9.12 -19.62 -0.58
C TRP A 109 -8.71 -20.76 -1.49
N GLU A 110 -7.92 -21.70 -0.97
CA GLU A 110 -7.40 -22.84 -1.71
C GLU A 110 -8.54 -23.72 -2.21
N ALA A 111 -8.46 -24.12 -3.48
CA ALA A 111 -9.50 -24.93 -4.11
C ALA A 111 -9.61 -26.29 -3.42
N GLY A 112 -10.83 -26.69 -3.06
CA GLY A 112 -11.10 -27.93 -2.34
C GLY A 112 -10.97 -27.86 -0.81
N TYR A 113 -10.40 -26.79 -0.26
CA TYR A 113 -10.31 -26.58 1.19
C TYR A 113 -11.21 -25.44 1.69
N GLY A 114 -11.29 -24.33 0.97
CA GLY A 114 -12.06 -23.15 1.39
C GLY A 114 -11.48 -22.46 2.64
N PHE A 115 -12.28 -21.62 3.30
CA PHE A 115 -11.86 -20.96 4.54
C PHE A 115 -11.56 -21.97 5.66
N PRO A 116 -10.47 -21.85 6.45
CA PRO A 116 -9.50 -20.74 6.52
C PRO A 116 -8.19 -20.97 5.72
N PHE A 117 -8.17 -21.89 4.75
CA PHE A 117 -6.96 -22.26 4.01
C PHE A 117 -6.69 -21.27 2.88
N ALA A 118 -5.86 -20.26 3.13
CA ALA A 118 -5.49 -19.25 2.13
C ALA A 118 -4.49 -19.82 1.11
N SER A 119 -4.75 -19.59 -0.18
CA SER A 119 -3.86 -19.96 -1.27
C SER A 119 -2.53 -19.20 -1.16
N ALA A 120 -1.45 -19.76 -1.72
CA ALA A 120 -0.15 -19.08 -1.73
C ALA A 120 -0.23 -17.71 -2.42
N MET A 121 -0.94 -17.63 -3.55
CA MET A 121 -1.28 -16.41 -4.26
C MET A 121 -2.74 -16.47 -4.73
N PRO A 122 -3.58 -15.44 -4.48
CA PRO A 122 -3.27 -14.20 -3.76
C PRO A 122 -3.47 -14.26 -2.24
N GLY A 123 -4.01 -15.35 -1.67
CA GLY A 123 -4.54 -15.36 -0.31
C GLY A 123 -3.54 -14.95 0.77
N GLN A 124 -2.43 -15.68 0.91
CA GLN A 124 -1.38 -15.41 1.89
C GLN A 124 -0.67 -14.07 1.61
N PHE A 125 -0.54 -13.70 0.34
CA PHE A 125 0.04 -12.42 -0.05
C PHE A 125 -0.80 -11.23 0.41
N LEU A 126 -2.13 -11.33 0.39
CA LEU A 126 -3.00 -10.25 0.89
C LEU A 126 -3.03 -10.22 2.42
N MET A 127 -2.90 -11.37 3.09
CA MET A 127 -2.96 -11.42 4.55
C MET A 127 -1.84 -10.63 5.24
N LYS A 128 -0.62 -10.63 4.67
CA LYS A 128 0.49 -9.83 5.22
C LYS A 128 0.21 -8.32 5.19
N ASP A 129 -0.66 -7.85 4.29
CA ASP A 129 -0.99 -6.43 4.19
C ASP A 129 -1.78 -5.94 5.42
N LEU A 130 -2.33 -6.83 6.23
CA LEU A 130 -2.92 -6.49 7.53
C LEU A 130 -1.87 -5.88 8.48
N VAL A 131 -0.64 -6.38 8.44
CA VAL A 131 0.48 -5.81 9.20
C VAL A 131 0.84 -4.43 8.65
N LEU A 132 0.86 -4.27 7.33
CA LEU A 132 1.17 -3.00 6.69
C LEU A 132 0.09 -1.94 6.96
N LEU A 133 -1.18 -2.34 7.03
CA LEU A 133 -2.26 -1.48 7.51
C LEU A 133 -1.98 -1.00 8.94
N GLY A 134 -1.67 -1.90 9.87
CA GLY A 134 -1.30 -1.53 11.24
C GLY A 134 -0.12 -0.56 11.31
N VAL A 135 0.93 -0.82 10.52
CA VAL A 135 2.10 0.06 10.41
C VAL A 135 1.74 1.44 9.83
N SER A 136 0.87 1.50 8.82
CA SER A 136 0.42 2.76 8.23
C SER A 136 -0.39 3.61 9.22
N ILE A 137 -1.28 2.99 10.02
CA ILE A 137 -2.02 3.67 11.08
C ILE A 137 -1.05 4.20 12.15
N TRP A 138 -0.10 3.37 12.59
CA TRP A 138 0.88 3.76 13.59
C TRP A 138 1.75 4.93 13.12
N THR A 139 2.27 4.85 11.90
CA THR A 139 3.12 5.90 11.32
C THR A 139 2.36 7.20 11.08
N ALA A 140 1.06 7.15 10.74
CA ALA A 140 0.19 8.32 10.66
C ALA A 140 0.03 9.01 12.03
N GLY A 141 -0.32 8.24 13.07
CA GLY A 141 -0.47 8.77 14.43
C GLY A 141 0.83 9.37 14.97
N GLU A 142 1.95 8.68 14.80
CA GLU A 142 3.27 9.16 15.22
C GLU A 142 3.65 10.46 14.48
N ALA A 143 3.39 10.55 13.17
CA ALA A 143 3.68 11.74 12.38
C ALA A 143 2.82 12.95 12.81
N LEU A 144 1.55 12.73 13.17
CA LEU A 144 0.66 13.77 13.72
C LEU A 144 1.14 14.27 15.09
N LEU A 145 1.55 13.35 15.98
CA LEU A 145 2.12 13.71 17.29
C LEU A 145 3.43 14.51 17.15
N ALA A 146 4.23 14.21 16.15
CA ALA A 146 5.43 15.00 15.89
C ALA A 146 5.12 16.36 15.27
N ALA A 147 4.09 16.46 14.44
CA ALA A 147 3.64 17.73 13.88
C ALA A 147 3.14 18.71 14.95
N SER A 148 2.59 18.21 16.06
CA SER A 148 2.11 19.05 17.15
C SER A 148 3.23 19.57 18.06
N ARG A 149 4.39 18.91 18.10
CA ARG A 149 5.57 19.32 18.89
C ARG A 149 6.43 20.41 18.23
N VAL A 150 6.20 20.68 16.95
CA VAL A 150 6.91 21.71 16.16
C VAL A 150 6.14 23.04 16.15
N ARG A 151 5.00 23.11 16.83
CA ARG A 151 4.28 24.37 17.13
C ARG A 151 4.83 24.99 18.42
#